data_AF-A0A2N0FY32-F1
#
_entry.id   AF-A0A2N0FY32-F1
#
_cell.length_a   1.000
_cell.length_b   1.000
_cell.length_c   1.000
_cell.angle_alpha   90.00
_cell.angle_beta   90.00
_cell.angle_gamma   90.00
#
_symmetry.space_group_name_H-M   'P 1'
#
loop_
_entity.id
_entity.type
_entity.pdbx_description
1 polymer ?
#
loop_
_entity_poly.entity_id
_entity_poly.type
_entity_poly.pdbx_seq_one_letter_code
_entity_poly.pdbx_strand_id
1 'polypeptide(L)' 'MGKGDKKSRRGKIANRSYGARRPRKIKKRPTIEEKINVGKKK' A
#
# COMPACT_ATOMS: atom_id res chain seq x y z
N MET A 1 -7.68 -16.76 -10.70
CA MET A 1 -8.78 -15.78 -10.50
C MET A 1 -8.70 -14.69 -11.55
N GLY A 2 -9.68 -14.62 -12.45
CA GLY A 2 -9.72 -13.66 -13.56
C GLY A 2 -10.11 -12.23 -13.14
N LYS A 3 -10.36 -11.36 -14.11
CA LYS A 3 -10.81 -9.97 -13.87
C LYS A 3 -12.23 -9.88 -13.32
N GLY A 4 -13.08 -10.89 -13.56
CA GLY A 4 -14.47 -10.94 -13.06
C GLY A 4 -14.60 -11.24 -11.55
N ASP A 5 -13.59 -11.85 -10.93
CA ASP A 5 -13.62 -12.16 -9.50
C ASP A 5 -13.32 -10.91 -8.66
N LYS A 6 -14.37 -10.24 -8.20
CA LYS A 6 -14.33 -9.01 -7.40
C LYS A 6 -13.58 -9.15 -6.08
N LYS A 7 -13.43 -10.37 -5.54
CA LYS A 7 -12.71 -10.62 -4.29
C LYS A 7 -11.21 -10.76 -4.53
N SER A 8 -10.77 -11.19 -5.70
CA SER A 8 -9.35 -11.33 -6.06
C SER A 8 -8.63 -9.99 -6.23
N ARG A 9 -7.28 -10.00 -6.16
CA ARG A 9 -6.48 -8.80 -6.46
C ARG A 9 -6.75 -8.28 -7.87
N ARG A 10 -6.82 -9.18 -8.88
CA ARG A 10 -7.03 -8.81 -10.29
C ARG A 10 -8.41 -8.21 -10.53
N GLY A 11 -9.48 -8.76 -9.94
CA GLY A 11 -10.81 -8.16 -10.07
C GLY A 11 -11.00 -6.88 -9.26
N LYS A 12 -10.32 -6.72 -8.12
CA LYS A 12 -10.25 -5.42 -7.43
C LYS A 12 -9.52 -4.35 -8.24
N ILE A 13 -8.49 -4.72 -9.01
CA ILE A 13 -7.83 -3.80 -9.96
C ILE A 13 -8.81 -3.40 -11.06
N ALA A 14 -9.50 -4.36 -11.69
CA ALA A 14 -10.46 -4.10 -12.75
C ALA A 14 -11.63 -3.22 -12.28
N ASN A 15 -12.18 -3.48 -11.09
CA ASN A 15 -13.29 -2.74 -10.51
C ASN A 15 -12.87 -1.47 -9.74
N ARG A 16 -11.58 -1.09 -9.78
CA ARG A 16 -11.01 0.08 -9.10
C ARG A 16 -11.23 0.13 -7.57
N SER A 17 -11.65 -0.97 -6.93
CA SER A 17 -11.91 -1.05 -5.49
C SER A 17 -10.67 -1.46 -4.68
N TYR A 18 -10.67 -1.22 -3.38
CA TYR A 18 -9.55 -1.54 -2.48
C TYR A 18 -9.95 -2.58 -1.42
N GLY A 19 -8.98 -3.04 -0.64
CA GLY A 19 -9.20 -3.92 0.52
C GLY A 19 -8.00 -4.83 0.76
N ALA A 20 -8.15 -5.86 1.60
CA ALA A 20 -7.02 -6.72 2.02
C ALA A 20 -6.12 -7.20 0.86
N ARG A 21 -6.73 -7.65 -0.26
CA ARG A 21 -6.00 -8.16 -1.44
C ARG A 21 -5.52 -7.07 -2.43
N ARG A 22 -6.03 -5.84 -2.34
CA ARG A 22 -5.54 -4.65 -3.08
C ARG A 22 -5.43 -3.47 -2.10
N PRO A 23 -4.41 -3.47 -1.23
CA PRO A 23 -4.23 -2.40 -0.25
C PRO A 23 -3.90 -1.10 -0.98
N ARG A 24 -4.38 0.03 -0.45
CA ARG A 24 -3.80 1.32 -0.81
C ARG A 24 -2.39 1.34 -0.23
N LYS A 25 -1.40 1.68 -1.05
CA LYS A 25 -0.12 2.16 -0.52
C LYS A 25 -0.44 3.51 0.13
N ILE A 26 -0.98 3.49 1.34
CA ILE A 26 -0.91 4.65 2.23
C ILE A 26 0.60 4.84 2.36
N LYS A 27 1.13 5.92 1.76
CA LYS A 27 2.50 6.32 2.03
C LYS A 27 2.51 6.49 3.54
N LYS A 28 3.07 5.53 4.29
CA LYS A 28 3.36 5.74 5.70
C LYS A 28 4.17 7.02 5.68
N ARG A 29 3.58 8.13 6.13
CA ARG A 29 4.35 9.35 6.31
C ARG A 29 5.45 8.89 7.28
N PRO A 30 6.74 9.09 6.95
CA PRO A 30 7.78 8.70 7.88
C PRO A 30 7.44 9.34 9.22
N THR A 31 7.55 8.57 10.29
CA THR A 31 7.34 9.13 11.63
C THR A 31 8.36 10.26 11.82
N ILE A 32 8.04 11.22 12.69
CA ILE A 32 8.93 12.35 12.93
C ILE A 32 10.32 11.86 13.36
N GLU A 33 10.37 10.75 14.12
CA GLU A 33 11.58 10.04 14.53
C GLU A 33 12.41 9.48 13.35
N GLU A 34 11.76 8.90 12.33
CA GLU A 34 12.43 8.46 11.08
C GLU A 34 12.96 9.65 10.27
N LYS A 35 12.29 10.81 10.35
CA LYS A 35 12.71 12.06 9.70
C LYS A 35 13.89 12.73 10.42
N ILE A 36 13.94 12.64 11.74
CA ILE A 36 14.97 13.25 12.60
C ILE A 36 16.25 12.42 12.65
N ASN A 37 16.20 11.12 12.34
CA ASN A 37 17.40 10.27 12.18
C ASN A 37 18.19 10.61 10.89
N VAL A 38 18.59 11.88 10.77
CA VAL A 38 19.57 12.37 9.81
C VAL A 38 20.96 11.99 10.33
N GLY A 39 21.30 10.72 10.22
CA GLY A 39 22.69 10.25 10.29
C GLY A 39 23.26 10.01 11.70
N LYS A 40 23.34 8.73 12.06
CA LYS A 40 24.60 8.24 12.63
C LYS A 40 25.70 8.43 11.58
N LYS A 41 26.64 9.33 11.81
CA LYS A 41 28.00 9.24 11.23
C LYS A 41 28.98 10.10 12.05
N LYS A 42 29.78 9.37 12.85
CA LYS A 42 31.01 9.73 13.57
C LYS A 42 30.97 10.92 14.54
#